data_AF-A0A935UJE5-F1
#
_entry.id   AF-A0A935UJE5-F1
#
_cell.length_a   1.000
_cell.length_b   1.000
_cell.length_c   1.000
_cell.angle_alpha   90.00
_cell.angle_beta   90.00
_cell.angle_gamma   90.00
#
_symmetry.space_group_name_H-M   'P 1'
#
loop_
_entity.id
_entity.type
_entity.pdbx_description
1 polymer ?
#
loop_
_entity_poly.entity_id
_entity_poly.type
_entity_poly.pdbx_seq_one_letter_code
_entity_poly.pdbx_strand_id
1 'polypeptide(L)'
;MNKNAELALPKEAQSETRPTVLATEPLNTPTSQIPVIEPEMARLLEFTRANDSSLTPKEINAQLDRVLRDYDELTALYAENNRRIDSALAELRQSGGAVSSEVHRLGADLQQQNRSLAAHAAATEQRIDALRREARGWLADAEQRWDIRLASNNVRISADVARLDAGIGSLEDLLSVQEQIVAEQRARLDQFDVTYELLDTATRGNKRRIEEVRVQAEKQHAIVEARIEGLSALQREHQAEVRTLQGLVGVLQSETQRLDAAIAELAATLVDHQGATRDSFKWTHLAIAGLLLLTVLGFALVKWVPAFAPASSEAAIAGSEARITEVSGQLAALAAGDAARQETDAQQQARIEQVSGKVSGLEKSLGDLRAAMRKMRVQSAGAAVVHDGQWLLQQKPNAYTVQLVMSPSQADMARFIDRNVEHLMLNSLAFSVTEHDQRERYNLFFGVFDTVTQARAAIAALPTELRANRPWVRQLQSVQESLR
;
A
#
# COMPACT_ATOMS: atom_id res chain seq x y z
N MET A 1 35.70 -5.87 20.50
CA MET A 1 35.65 -5.70 21.97
C MET A 1 35.41 -7.07 22.58
N ASN A 2 36.49 -7.76 22.97
CA ASN A 2 36.44 -9.07 23.62
C ASN A 2 36.02 -8.88 25.08
N LYS A 3 34.90 -9.48 25.48
CA LYS A 3 34.60 -9.77 26.89
C LYS A 3 34.53 -11.28 27.05
N ASN A 4 35.61 -11.83 27.59
CA ASN A 4 35.72 -13.21 28.04
C ASN A 4 34.69 -13.44 29.15
N ALA A 5 33.81 -14.42 28.95
CA ALA A 5 32.96 -14.96 30.00
C ALA A 5 33.79 -15.99 30.78
N GLU A 6 34.13 -15.62 32.01
CA GLU A 6 34.84 -16.46 32.97
C GLU A 6 33.84 -17.48 33.54
N LEU A 7 34.00 -18.75 33.16
CA LEU A 7 33.27 -19.88 33.73
C LEU A 7 33.72 -20.07 35.18
N ALA A 8 32.85 -19.78 36.13
CA ALA A 8 33.04 -20.16 37.53
C ALA A 8 32.87 -21.68 37.68
N LEU A 9 33.99 -22.40 37.71
CA LEU A 9 34.07 -23.81 38.12
C LEU A 9 33.90 -23.91 39.64
N PRO A 10 33.12 -24.86 40.17
CA PRO A 10 33.08 -25.13 41.60
C PRO A 10 34.41 -25.73 42.06
N LYS A 11 34.97 -25.13 43.12
CA LYS A 11 36.14 -25.61 43.87
C LYS A 11 36.07 -27.11 44.13
N GLU A 12 37.13 -27.79 43.71
CA GLU A 12 37.54 -29.10 44.20
C GLU A 12 37.46 -29.14 45.73
N ALA A 13 36.61 -30.02 46.25
CA ALA A 13 36.66 -30.43 47.65
C ALA A 13 37.89 -31.32 47.82
N GLN A 14 39.02 -30.68 48.13
CA GLN A 14 40.24 -31.35 48.54
C GLN A 14 40.00 -32.04 49.88
N SER A 15 40.25 -33.34 49.87
CA SER A 15 40.17 -34.28 50.97
C SER A 15 41.03 -33.85 52.16
N GLU A 16 40.40 -33.35 53.23
CA GLU A 16 40.99 -33.34 54.56
C GLU A 16 40.60 -34.62 55.29
N THR A 17 41.37 -35.68 55.09
CA THR A 17 41.42 -36.81 56.03
C THR A 17 42.78 -36.79 56.72
N ARG A 18 42.90 -35.91 57.71
CA ARG A 18 43.97 -35.97 58.71
C ARG A 18 43.66 -37.16 59.64
N PRO A 19 44.56 -38.14 59.81
CA PRO A 19 44.34 -39.19 60.77
C PRO A 19 44.44 -38.58 62.18
N THR A 20 43.31 -38.54 62.88
CA THR A 20 43.30 -38.31 64.33
C THR A 20 43.98 -39.50 64.97
N VAL A 21 45.25 -39.31 65.31
CA VAL A 21 46.02 -40.17 66.19
C VAL A 21 45.23 -40.28 67.49
N LEU A 22 44.66 -41.47 67.74
CA LEU A 22 44.12 -41.84 69.04
C LEU A 22 45.23 -41.65 70.07
N ALA A 23 45.01 -40.73 71.00
CA ALA A 23 45.81 -40.59 72.19
C ALA A 23 45.77 -41.93 72.93
N THR A 24 46.90 -42.63 72.97
CA THR A 24 47.14 -43.72 73.90
C THR A 24 47.15 -43.13 75.31
N GLU A 25 46.01 -43.18 75.99
CA GLU A 25 45.98 -43.08 77.45
C GLU A 25 46.85 -44.22 78.02
N PRO A 26 47.81 -43.91 78.90
CA PRO A 26 48.56 -44.95 79.58
C PRO A 26 47.58 -45.73 80.47
N LEU A 27 47.50 -47.05 80.25
CA LEU A 27 46.91 -47.95 81.24
C LEU A 27 47.61 -47.70 82.57
N ASN A 28 46.93 -47.02 83.50
CA ASN A 28 47.28 -47.04 84.90
C ASN A 28 47.06 -48.48 85.39
N THR A 29 48.11 -49.28 85.31
CA THR A 29 48.18 -50.54 86.04
C THR A 29 48.19 -50.19 87.53
N PRO A 30 47.18 -50.59 88.33
CA PRO A 30 47.40 -50.66 89.75
C PRO A 30 48.45 -51.75 89.95
N THR A 31 49.68 -51.35 90.29
CA THR A 31 50.67 -52.23 90.92
C THR A 31 50.04 -52.79 92.19
N SER A 32 49.29 -53.87 92.04
CA SER A 32 48.90 -54.73 93.14
C SER A 32 50.20 -55.38 93.59
N GLN A 33 50.77 -54.84 94.66
CA GLN A 33 51.95 -55.39 95.31
C GLN A 33 51.68 -56.88 95.55
N ILE A 34 52.44 -57.74 94.87
CA ILE A 34 52.50 -59.16 95.21
C ILE A 34 52.96 -59.18 96.67
N PRO A 35 52.20 -59.77 97.61
CA PRO A 35 52.69 -59.92 98.96
C PRO A 35 53.96 -60.76 98.87
N VAL A 36 55.09 -60.17 99.25
CA VAL A 36 56.34 -60.88 99.48
C VAL A 36 56.03 -61.86 100.59
N ILE A 37 55.90 -63.14 100.24
CA ILE A 37 55.91 -64.22 101.22
C ILE A 37 57.35 -64.25 101.73
N GLU A 38 57.61 -63.46 102.77
CA GLU A 38 58.84 -63.53 103.53
C GLU A 38 58.93 -64.97 104.07
N PRO A 39 60.01 -65.72 103.79
CA PRO A 39 60.07 -67.11 104.22
C PRO A 39 60.32 -67.12 105.73
N GLU A 40 59.27 -67.13 106.55
CA GLU A 40 59.39 -67.43 107.98
C GLU A 40 60.04 -68.81 108.24
N MET A 41 60.06 -69.69 107.22
CA MET A 41 60.84 -70.92 107.20
C MET A 41 62.35 -70.70 107.45
N ALA A 42 62.91 -69.53 107.12
CA ALA A 42 64.31 -69.21 107.40
C ALA A 42 64.56 -69.01 108.91
N ARG A 43 63.57 -68.53 109.68
CA ARG A 43 63.68 -68.38 111.15
C ARG A 43 63.62 -69.73 111.89
N LEU A 44 63.00 -70.75 111.30
CA LEU A 44 62.95 -72.10 111.88
C LEU A 44 64.32 -72.81 111.85
N LEU A 45 65.17 -72.48 110.87
CA LEU A 45 66.53 -73.02 110.76
C LEU A 45 67.56 -72.30 111.63
N GLU A 46 67.26 -71.08 112.10
CA GLU A 46 68.17 -70.32 112.97
C GLU A 46 68.02 -70.71 114.45
N PHE A 47 66.82 -71.14 114.88
CA PHE A 47 66.58 -71.61 116.25
C PHE A 47 67.13 -73.02 116.54
N THR A 48 67.31 -73.85 115.51
CA THR A 48 67.83 -75.23 115.67
C THR A 48 69.34 -75.28 115.89
N ARG A 49 70.08 -74.19 115.64
CA ARG A 49 71.52 -74.13 115.93
C ARG A 49 71.84 -73.62 117.36
N ALA A 50 70.86 -73.11 118.09
CA ALA A 50 71.09 -72.46 119.39
C ALA A 50 70.69 -73.30 120.62
N ASN A 51 70.05 -74.47 120.47
CA ASN A 51 69.54 -75.23 121.62
C ASN A 51 69.81 -76.74 121.50
N ASP A 52 71.03 -77.14 121.86
CA ASP A 52 71.57 -78.52 121.77
C ASP A 52 71.25 -79.40 123.01
N SER A 53 70.15 -79.15 123.72
CA SER A 53 69.77 -79.94 124.89
C SER A 53 68.27 -80.13 124.98
N SER A 54 67.84 -81.37 124.69
CA SER A 54 66.51 -81.96 124.85
C SER A 54 65.33 -81.01 124.62
N LEU A 55 64.94 -80.81 123.35
CA LEU A 55 63.61 -80.30 123.01
C LEU A 55 62.56 -81.13 123.75
N THR A 56 61.80 -80.47 124.63
CA THR A 56 60.73 -81.15 125.35
C THR A 56 59.61 -81.49 124.35
N PRO A 57 58.86 -82.59 124.54
CA PRO A 57 57.73 -82.93 123.67
C PRO A 57 56.72 -81.77 123.49
N LYS A 58 56.64 -80.87 124.48
CA LYS A 58 55.82 -79.66 124.44
C LYS A 58 56.31 -78.61 123.44
N GLU A 59 57.63 -78.42 123.29
CA GLU A 59 58.22 -77.47 122.35
C GLU A 59 58.17 -78.00 120.91
N ILE A 60 58.36 -79.31 120.73
CA ILE A 60 58.19 -79.98 119.43
C ILE A 60 56.74 -79.86 118.95
N ASN A 61 55.76 -80.12 119.83
CA ASN A 61 54.35 -79.92 119.50
C ASN A 61 54.02 -78.45 119.20
N ALA A 62 54.58 -77.50 119.95
CA ALA A 62 54.34 -76.08 119.70
C ALA A 62 54.92 -75.60 118.36
N GLN A 63 56.07 -76.14 117.93
CA GLN A 63 56.62 -75.87 116.60
C GLN A 63 55.85 -76.58 115.49
N LEU A 64 55.41 -77.82 115.70
CA LEU A 64 54.55 -78.55 114.76
C LEU A 64 53.22 -77.82 114.56
N ASP A 65 52.60 -77.33 115.65
CA ASP A 65 51.36 -76.52 115.60
C ASP A 65 51.57 -75.16 114.90
N ARG A 66 52.78 -74.60 114.91
CA ARG A 66 53.11 -73.40 114.14
C ARG A 66 53.27 -73.73 112.65
N VAL A 67 54.06 -74.75 112.31
CA VAL A 67 54.25 -75.18 110.92
C VAL A 67 52.92 -75.61 110.28
N LEU A 68 52.04 -76.29 111.02
CA LEU A 68 50.70 -76.65 110.55
C LEU A 68 49.85 -75.40 110.29
N ARG A 69 49.90 -74.40 111.18
CA ARG A 69 49.19 -73.11 110.97
C ARG A 69 49.73 -72.35 109.77
N ASP A 70 51.04 -72.27 109.61
CA ASP A 70 51.67 -71.57 108.48
C ASP A 70 51.38 -72.29 107.16
N TYR A 71 51.32 -73.63 107.17
CA TYR A 71 50.89 -74.44 106.03
C TYR A 71 49.42 -74.24 105.68
N ASP A 72 48.54 -74.18 106.68
CA ASP A 72 47.11 -73.87 106.49
C ASP A 72 46.91 -72.44 105.95
N GLU A 73 47.67 -71.47 106.46
CA GLU A 73 47.66 -70.08 106.00
C GLU A 73 48.16 -69.95 104.55
N LEU A 74 49.27 -70.60 104.21
CA LEU A 74 49.78 -70.64 102.84
C LEU A 74 48.78 -71.31 101.89
N THR A 75 48.12 -72.37 102.33
CA THR A 75 47.07 -73.06 101.56
C THR A 75 45.87 -72.14 101.34
N ALA A 76 45.47 -71.36 102.34
CA ALA A 76 44.40 -70.37 102.23
C ALA A 76 44.77 -69.22 101.28
N LEU A 77 45.99 -68.69 101.36
CA LEU A 77 46.52 -67.66 100.46
C LEU A 77 46.62 -68.16 99.02
N TYR A 78 47.06 -69.41 98.81
CA TYR A 78 47.09 -70.03 97.49
C TYR A 78 45.68 -70.19 96.92
N ALA A 79 44.72 -70.68 97.72
CA ALA A 79 43.32 -70.81 97.30
C ALA A 79 42.66 -69.46 96.99
N GLU A 80 43.02 -68.40 97.72
CA GLU A 80 42.57 -67.04 97.43
C GLU A 80 43.20 -66.48 96.15
N ASN A 81 44.51 -66.67 95.95
CA ASN A 81 45.19 -66.23 94.72
C ASN A 81 44.65 -66.96 93.48
N ASN A 82 44.41 -68.27 93.58
CA ASN A 82 43.83 -69.04 92.49
C ASN A 82 42.42 -68.53 92.13
N ARG A 83 41.59 -68.20 93.13
CA ARG A 83 40.27 -67.56 92.92
C ARG A 83 40.39 -66.20 92.22
N ARG A 84 41.37 -65.38 92.58
CA ARG A 84 41.63 -64.08 91.92
C ARG A 84 42.07 -64.25 90.47
N ILE A 85 42.97 -65.20 90.20
CA ILE A 85 43.43 -65.52 88.83
C ILE A 85 42.26 -66.00 87.98
N ASP A 86 41.43 -66.91 88.49
CA ASP A 86 40.24 -67.40 87.79
C ASP A 86 39.25 -66.27 87.48
N SER A 87 39.03 -65.36 88.44
CA SER A 87 38.20 -64.17 88.24
C SER A 87 38.75 -63.26 87.15
N ALA A 88 40.05 -62.95 87.19
CA ALA A 88 40.70 -62.11 86.18
C ALA A 88 40.70 -62.76 84.78
N LEU A 89 40.88 -64.08 84.70
CA LEU A 89 40.77 -64.81 83.43
C LEU A 89 39.33 -64.82 82.90
N ALA A 90 38.34 -64.91 83.78
CA ALA A 90 36.93 -64.84 83.40
C ALA A 90 36.58 -63.45 82.83
N GLU A 91 37.02 -62.37 83.49
CA GLU A 91 36.85 -61.00 83.01
C GLU A 91 37.57 -60.76 81.68
N LEU A 92 38.79 -61.28 81.51
CA LEU A 92 39.54 -61.18 80.25
C LEU A 92 38.83 -61.93 79.11
N ARG A 93 38.29 -63.12 79.38
CA ARG A 93 37.52 -63.87 78.38
C ARG A 93 36.22 -63.15 78.00
N GLN A 94 35.53 -62.56 78.98
CA GLN A 94 34.29 -61.83 78.73
C GLN A 94 34.56 -60.55 77.93
N SER A 95 35.55 -59.76 78.33
CA SER A 95 35.96 -58.55 77.62
C SER A 95 36.50 -58.86 76.22
N GLY A 96 37.33 -59.89 76.07
CA GLY A 96 37.82 -60.37 74.78
C GLY A 96 36.69 -60.85 73.86
N GLY A 97 35.68 -61.53 74.42
CA GLY A 97 34.46 -61.92 73.68
C GLY A 97 33.64 -60.71 73.23
N ALA A 98 33.47 -59.71 74.10
CA ALA A 98 32.77 -58.46 73.77
C ALA A 98 33.50 -57.66 72.67
N VAL A 99 34.82 -57.52 72.78
CA VAL A 99 35.65 -56.85 71.74
C VAL A 99 35.57 -57.61 70.41
N SER A 100 35.65 -58.93 70.41
CA SER A 100 35.51 -59.75 69.20
C SER A 100 34.15 -59.55 68.54
N SER A 101 33.07 -59.57 69.33
CA SER A 101 31.71 -59.29 68.85
C SER A 101 31.61 -57.90 68.23
N GLU A 102 32.23 -56.89 68.84
CA GLU A 102 32.20 -55.52 68.33
C GLU A 102 33.00 -55.38 67.02
N VAL A 103 34.15 -56.04 66.89
CA VAL A 103 34.92 -56.07 65.63
C VAL A 103 34.12 -56.74 64.51
N HIS A 104 33.44 -57.85 64.81
CA HIS A 104 32.59 -58.51 63.82
C HIS A 104 31.40 -57.63 63.39
N ARG A 105 30.78 -56.93 64.35
CA ARG A 105 29.70 -55.97 64.08
C ARG A 105 30.18 -54.83 63.19
N LEU A 106 31.32 -54.21 63.53
CA LEU A 106 31.92 -53.14 62.74
C LEU A 106 32.30 -53.62 61.33
N GLY A 107 32.84 -54.84 61.20
CA GLY A 107 33.14 -55.44 59.90
C GLY A 107 31.90 -55.64 59.03
N ALA A 108 30.79 -56.09 59.62
CA ALA A 108 29.51 -56.22 58.93
C ALA A 108 28.93 -54.85 58.52
N ASP A 109 28.99 -53.87 59.42
CA ASP A 109 28.51 -52.50 59.15
C ASP A 109 29.31 -51.84 58.02
N LEU A 110 30.65 -51.96 58.03
CA LEU A 110 31.51 -51.47 56.95
C LEU A 110 31.22 -52.16 55.62
N GLN A 111 31.00 -53.47 55.62
CA GLN A 111 30.65 -54.21 54.41
C GLN A 111 29.29 -53.76 53.85
N GLN A 112 28.31 -53.52 54.72
CA GLN A 112 27.01 -53.00 54.34
C GLN A 112 27.10 -51.58 53.79
N GLN A 113 27.86 -50.70 54.45
CA GLN A 113 28.11 -49.34 53.97
C GLN A 113 28.77 -49.35 52.59
N ASN A 114 29.81 -50.17 52.38
CA ASN A 114 30.49 -50.25 51.10
C ASN A 114 29.55 -50.73 49.98
N ARG A 115 28.70 -51.74 50.24
CA ARG A 115 27.67 -52.17 49.29
C ARG A 115 26.66 -51.06 48.99
N SER A 116 26.25 -50.30 50.01
CA SER A 116 25.33 -49.18 49.83
C SER A 116 25.95 -48.06 48.98
N LEU A 117 27.22 -47.72 49.22
CA LEU A 117 27.98 -46.73 48.46
C LEU A 117 28.14 -47.17 47.00
N ALA A 118 28.50 -48.42 46.76
CA ALA A 118 28.61 -48.97 45.41
C ALA A 118 27.26 -48.93 44.65
N ALA A 119 26.16 -49.26 45.34
CA ALA A 119 24.83 -49.18 44.75
C ALA A 119 24.43 -47.72 44.42
N HIS A 120 24.72 -46.77 45.31
CA HIS A 120 24.47 -45.35 45.05
C HIS A 120 25.32 -44.84 43.89
N ALA A 121 26.61 -45.17 43.83
CA ALA A 121 27.50 -44.80 42.73
C ALA A 121 26.97 -45.31 41.38
N ALA A 122 26.61 -46.60 41.30
CA ALA A 122 26.03 -47.18 40.09
C ALA A 122 24.71 -46.50 39.69
N ALA A 123 23.84 -46.20 40.65
CA ALA A 123 22.58 -45.49 40.39
C ALA A 123 22.84 -44.06 39.86
N THR A 124 23.83 -43.36 40.42
CA THR A 124 24.20 -42.02 39.93
C THR A 124 24.79 -42.05 38.52
N GLU A 125 25.65 -43.01 38.20
CA GLU A 125 26.19 -43.19 36.85
C GLU A 125 25.07 -43.44 35.83
N GLN A 126 24.13 -44.34 36.13
CA GLN A 126 22.98 -44.60 35.28
C GLN A 126 22.13 -43.34 35.04
N ARG A 127 21.97 -42.51 36.08
CA ARG A 127 21.21 -41.25 35.99
C ARG A 127 21.93 -40.21 35.13
N ILE A 128 23.25 -40.09 35.27
CA ILE A 128 24.10 -39.23 34.42
C ILE A 128 24.01 -39.69 32.96
N ASP A 129 24.08 -40.99 32.70
CA ASP A 129 24.00 -41.53 31.34
C ASP A 129 22.61 -41.34 30.72
N ALA A 130 21.55 -41.44 31.53
CA ALA A 130 20.20 -41.11 31.09
C ALA A 130 20.08 -39.64 30.70
N LEU A 131 20.53 -38.73 31.58
CA LEU A 131 20.54 -37.29 31.31
C LEU A 131 21.38 -36.93 30.08
N ARG A 132 22.54 -37.56 29.90
CA ARG A 132 23.41 -37.35 28.74
C ARG A 132 22.75 -37.84 27.44
N ARG A 133 21.99 -38.93 27.48
CA ARG A 133 21.22 -39.42 26.32
C ARG A 133 20.07 -38.48 26.00
N GLU A 134 19.34 -38.05 27.02
CA GLU A 134 18.24 -37.10 26.86
C GLU A 134 18.74 -35.77 26.27
N ALA A 135 19.81 -35.20 26.83
CA ALA A 135 20.40 -33.96 26.33
C ALA A 135 20.85 -34.07 24.86
N ARG A 136 21.42 -35.22 24.45
CA ARG A 136 21.75 -35.48 23.05
C ARG A 136 20.51 -35.56 22.15
N GLY A 137 19.43 -36.16 22.64
CA GLY A 137 18.14 -36.19 21.95
C GLY A 137 17.56 -34.78 21.76
N TRP A 138 17.54 -33.97 22.81
CA TRP A 138 17.11 -32.57 22.76
C TRP A 138 17.96 -31.74 21.78
N LEU A 139 19.28 -31.95 21.76
CA LEU A 139 20.18 -31.23 20.85
C LEU A 139 19.88 -31.57 19.39
N ALA A 140 19.73 -32.86 19.07
CA ALA A 140 19.42 -33.32 17.71
C ALA A 140 18.04 -32.85 17.23
N ASP A 141 17.03 -32.89 18.10
CA ASP A 141 15.69 -32.40 17.81
C ASP A 141 15.67 -30.86 17.64
N ALA A 142 16.46 -30.14 18.44
CA ALA A 142 16.64 -28.69 18.27
C ALA A 142 17.31 -28.36 16.93
N GLU A 143 18.40 -29.06 16.57
CA GLU A 143 19.10 -28.93 15.29
C GLU A 143 18.15 -29.16 14.11
N GLN A 144 17.42 -30.27 14.12
CA GLN A 144 16.45 -30.60 13.08
C GLN A 144 15.33 -29.53 12.97
N ARG A 145 14.82 -29.01 14.08
CA ARG A 145 13.83 -27.92 14.07
C ARG A 145 14.41 -26.62 13.49
N TRP A 146 15.67 -26.32 13.77
CA TRP A 146 16.33 -25.15 13.20
C TRP A 146 16.54 -25.30 11.70
N ASP A 147 16.98 -26.47 11.24
CA ASP A 147 17.14 -26.76 9.81
C ASP A 147 15.82 -26.63 9.05
N ILE A 148 14.74 -27.21 9.57
CA ILE A 148 13.41 -27.10 8.96
C ILE A 148 12.96 -25.63 8.91
N ARG A 149 13.15 -24.87 9.99
CA ARG A 149 12.80 -23.44 10.02
C ARG A 149 13.64 -22.62 9.06
N LEU A 150 14.94 -22.86 8.98
CA LEU A 150 15.85 -22.17 8.05
C LEU A 150 15.48 -22.48 6.60
N ALA A 151 15.23 -23.75 6.26
CA ALA A 151 14.80 -24.15 4.93
C ALA A 151 13.46 -23.49 4.55
N SER A 152 12.48 -23.52 5.45
CA SER A 152 11.18 -22.87 5.24
C SER A 152 11.29 -21.36 5.05
N ASN A 153 12.10 -20.69 5.87
CA ASN A 153 12.34 -19.26 5.76
C ASN A 153 13.06 -18.92 4.45
N ASN A 154 14.07 -19.69 4.03
CA ASN A 154 14.77 -19.48 2.76
C ASN A 154 13.83 -19.63 1.55
N VAL A 155 12.93 -20.62 1.57
CA VAL A 155 11.91 -20.77 0.52
C VAL A 155 10.98 -19.55 0.50
N ARG A 156 10.52 -19.08 1.67
CA ARG A 156 9.63 -17.91 1.75
C ARG A 156 10.32 -16.64 1.25
N ILE A 157 11.54 -16.38 1.70
CA ILE A 157 12.35 -15.23 1.26
C ILE A 157 12.57 -15.28 -0.25
N SER A 158 12.89 -16.47 -0.81
CA SER A 158 13.08 -16.62 -2.25
C SER A 158 11.80 -16.31 -3.04
N ALA A 159 10.64 -16.75 -2.53
CA ALA A 159 9.35 -16.44 -3.15
C ALA A 159 9.00 -14.95 -3.07
N ASP A 160 9.31 -14.29 -1.95
CA ASP A 160 9.10 -12.85 -1.78
C ASP A 160 10.01 -12.03 -2.69
N VAL A 161 11.29 -12.42 -2.83
CA VAL A 161 12.23 -11.80 -3.78
C VAL A 161 11.75 -11.95 -5.22
N ALA A 162 11.32 -13.14 -5.63
CA ALA A 162 10.77 -13.36 -6.98
C ALA A 162 9.50 -12.53 -7.23
N ARG A 163 8.66 -12.34 -6.21
CA ARG A 163 7.45 -11.51 -6.31
C ARG A 163 7.79 -10.03 -6.41
N LEU A 164 8.81 -9.57 -5.69
CA LEU A 164 9.31 -8.19 -5.79
C LEU A 164 9.89 -7.93 -7.17
N ASP A 165 10.70 -8.84 -7.69
CA ASP A 165 11.31 -8.76 -9.02
C ASP A 165 10.24 -8.67 -10.13
N ALA A 166 9.23 -9.55 -10.08
CA ALA A 166 8.09 -9.48 -10.99
C ALA A 166 7.29 -8.16 -10.86
N GLY A 167 7.17 -7.63 -9.64
CA GLY A 167 6.54 -6.34 -9.39
C GLY A 167 7.33 -5.17 -9.97
N ILE A 168 8.66 -5.21 -9.87
CA ILE A 168 9.56 -4.21 -10.47
C ILE A 168 9.46 -4.25 -12.00
N GLY A 169 9.52 -5.44 -12.60
CA GLY A 169 9.36 -5.59 -14.06
C GLY A 169 8.01 -5.05 -14.55
N SER A 170 6.92 -5.33 -13.82
CA SER A 170 5.61 -4.76 -14.17
C SER A 170 5.56 -3.23 -14.05
N LEU A 171 6.28 -2.63 -13.11
CA LEU A 171 6.36 -1.17 -12.98
C LEU A 171 7.20 -0.56 -14.11
N GLU A 172 8.29 -1.21 -14.50
CA GLU A 172 9.12 -0.81 -15.63
C GLU A 172 8.31 -0.83 -16.93
N ASP A 173 7.53 -1.88 -17.18
CA ASP A 173 6.63 -1.97 -18.32
C ASP A 173 5.59 -0.84 -18.33
N LEU A 174 4.97 -0.54 -17.18
CA LEU A 174 4.01 0.55 -17.06
C LEU A 174 4.63 1.92 -17.32
N LEU A 175 5.84 2.16 -16.82
CA LEU A 175 6.57 3.40 -17.04
C LEU A 175 6.95 3.56 -18.52
N SER A 176 7.38 2.48 -19.17
CA SER A 176 7.67 2.45 -20.61
C SER A 176 6.42 2.77 -21.44
N VAL A 177 5.27 2.17 -21.10
CA VAL A 177 3.99 2.50 -21.76
C VAL A 177 3.59 3.96 -21.52
N GLN A 178 3.79 4.48 -20.29
CA GLN A 178 3.51 5.88 -19.99
C GLN A 178 4.38 6.82 -20.83
N GLU A 179 5.68 6.52 -20.97
CA GLU A 179 6.61 7.30 -21.78
C GLU A 179 6.17 7.32 -23.25
N GLN A 180 5.76 6.18 -23.81
CA GLN A 180 5.20 6.11 -25.16
C GLN A 180 3.92 6.94 -25.33
N ILE A 181 3.01 6.90 -24.36
CA ILE A 181 1.78 7.70 -24.39
C ILE A 181 2.13 9.19 -24.38
N VAL A 182 3.06 9.63 -23.52
CA VAL A 182 3.49 11.03 -23.44
C VAL A 182 4.14 11.48 -24.75
N ALA A 183 4.99 10.64 -25.35
CA ALA A 183 5.61 10.92 -26.64
C ALA A 183 4.55 11.07 -27.76
N GLU A 184 3.56 10.19 -27.80
CA GLU A 184 2.44 10.25 -28.76
C GLU A 184 1.57 11.51 -28.54
N GLN A 185 1.28 11.89 -27.29
CA GLN A 185 0.53 13.12 -27.03
C GLN A 185 1.33 14.37 -27.47
N ARG A 186 2.65 14.37 -27.27
CA ARG A 186 3.51 15.46 -27.73
C ARG A 186 3.49 15.58 -29.26
N ALA A 187 3.62 14.47 -29.98
CA ALA A 187 3.53 14.46 -31.43
C ALA A 187 2.17 14.98 -31.96
N ARG A 188 1.07 14.65 -31.27
CA ARG A 188 -0.26 15.19 -31.59
C ARG A 188 -0.34 16.70 -31.36
N LEU A 189 0.25 17.19 -30.27
CA LEU A 189 0.29 18.62 -29.97
C LEU A 189 1.07 19.37 -31.05
N ASP A 190 2.23 18.86 -31.45
CA ASP A 190 3.03 19.42 -32.55
C ASP A 190 2.23 19.43 -33.86
N GLN A 191 1.45 18.39 -34.15
CA GLN A 191 0.54 18.36 -35.31
C GLN A 191 -0.55 19.44 -35.21
N PHE A 192 -1.15 19.62 -34.03
CA PHE A 192 -2.14 20.67 -33.80
C PHE A 192 -1.55 22.07 -34.04
N ASP A 193 -0.34 22.34 -33.56
CA ASP A 193 0.35 23.62 -33.77
C ASP A 193 0.55 23.90 -35.27
N VAL A 194 1.00 22.91 -36.04
CA VAL A 194 1.13 23.03 -37.51
C VAL A 194 -0.23 23.31 -38.16
N THR A 195 -1.30 22.63 -37.75
CA THR A 195 -2.64 22.89 -38.30
C THR A 195 -3.16 24.28 -37.95
N TYR A 196 -2.83 24.79 -36.76
CA TYR A 196 -3.19 26.13 -36.34
C TYR A 196 -2.46 27.19 -37.19
N GLU A 197 -1.16 27.03 -37.44
CA GLU A 197 -0.41 27.92 -38.32
C GLU A 197 -0.96 27.94 -39.75
N LEU A 198 -1.35 26.77 -40.30
CA LEU A 198 -1.98 26.68 -41.61
C LEU A 198 -3.33 27.41 -41.63
N LEU A 199 -4.17 27.22 -40.61
CA LEU A 199 -5.47 27.88 -40.51
C LEU A 199 -5.33 29.40 -40.36
N ASP A 200 -4.38 29.87 -39.54
CA ASP A 200 -4.08 31.30 -39.38
C ASP A 200 -3.57 31.91 -40.69
N THR A 201 -2.67 31.22 -41.39
CA THR A 201 -2.18 31.64 -42.71
C THR A 201 -3.30 31.72 -43.74
N ALA A 202 -4.17 30.71 -43.81
CA ALA A 202 -5.33 30.70 -44.68
C ALA A 202 -6.33 31.82 -44.32
N THR A 203 -6.56 32.07 -43.04
CA THR A 203 -7.44 33.14 -42.55
C THR A 203 -6.89 34.52 -42.93
N ARG A 204 -5.59 34.75 -42.74
CA ARG A 204 -4.90 35.98 -43.18
C ARG A 204 -4.96 36.14 -44.70
N GLY A 205 -4.77 35.05 -45.46
CA GLY A 205 -4.90 35.05 -46.92
C GLY A 205 -6.32 35.39 -47.39
N ASN A 206 -7.35 34.77 -46.81
CA ASN A 206 -8.75 35.06 -47.13
C ASN A 206 -9.13 36.50 -46.76
N LYS A 207 -8.65 37.02 -45.63
CA LYS A 207 -8.85 38.43 -45.25
C LYS A 207 -8.28 39.38 -46.31
N ARG A 208 -7.07 39.11 -46.81
CA ARG A 208 -6.47 39.91 -47.91
C ARG A 208 -7.31 39.85 -49.18
N ARG A 209 -7.76 38.66 -49.59
CA ARG A 209 -8.61 38.47 -50.78
C ARG A 209 -9.95 39.21 -50.66
N ILE A 210 -10.58 39.18 -49.48
CA ILE A 210 -11.83 39.94 -49.22
C ILE A 210 -11.57 41.43 -49.37
N GLU A 211 -10.46 41.94 -48.85
CA GLU A 211 -10.11 43.36 -48.95
C GLU A 211 -9.84 43.76 -50.41
N GLU A 212 -9.13 42.92 -51.18
CA GLU A 212 -8.92 43.15 -52.61
C GLU A 212 -10.24 43.18 -53.39
N VAL A 213 -11.14 42.24 -53.12
CA VAL A 213 -12.49 42.21 -53.73
C VAL A 213 -13.29 43.44 -53.32
N ARG A 214 -13.22 43.86 -52.06
CA ARG A 214 -13.88 45.07 -51.56
C ARG A 214 -13.37 46.30 -52.30
N VAL A 215 -12.06 46.50 -52.37
CA VAL A 215 -11.44 47.63 -53.10
C VAL A 215 -11.84 47.61 -54.57
N GLN A 216 -11.88 46.43 -55.20
CA GLN A 216 -12.32 46.29 -56.58
C GLN A 216 -13.81 46.63 -56.75
N ALA A 217 -14.67 46.19 -55.82
CA ALA A 217 -16.08 46.53 -55.81
C ALA A 217 -16.32 48.03 -55.61
N GLU A 218 -15.58 48.69 -54.71
CA GLU A 218 -15.61 50.14 -54.52
C GLU A 218 -15.20 50.88 -55.80
N LYS A 219 -14.14 50.43 -56.50
CA LYS A 219 -13.74 50.99 -57.79
C LYS A 219 -14.83 50.82 -58.86
N GLN A 220 -15.43 49.64 -58.96
CA GLN A 220 -16.52 49.39 -59.91
C GLN A 220 -17.75 50.25 -59.60
N HIS A 221 -18.10 50.40 -58.31
CA HIS A 221 -19.18 51.26 -57.88
C HIS A 221 -18.92 52.72 -58.28
N ALA A 222 -17.72 53.24 -58.04
CA ALA A 222 -17.34 54.60 -58.44
C ALA A 222 -17.42 54.81 -59.97
N ILE A 223 -17.03 53.81 -60.77
CA ILE A 223 -17.17 53.87 -62.24
C ILE A 223 -18.64 53.89 -62.66
N VAL A 224 -19.48 53.04 -62.05
CA VAL A 224 -20.92 52.99 -62.35
C VAL A 224 -21.60 54.30 -61.94
N GLU A 225 -21.26 54.84 -60.77
CA GLU A 225 -21.75 56.13 -60.29
C GLU A 225 -21.38 57.26 -61.25
N ALA A 226 -20.12 57.35 -61.67
CA ALA A 226 -19.68 58.33 -62.67
C ALA A 226 -20.41 58.16 -64.03
N ARG A 227 -20.73 56.93 -64.44
CA ARG A 227 -21.54 56.68 -65.65
C ARG A 227 -22.98 57.14 -65.49
N ILE A 228 -23.60 56.89 -64.33
CA ILE A 228 -24.97 57.34 -64.03
C ILE A 228 -25.00 58.87 -64.02
N GLU A 229 -24.01 59.52 -63.40
CA GLU A 229 -23.87 60.97 -63.43
C GLU A 229 -23.71 61.49 -64.86
N GLY A 230 -22.85 60.85 -65.68
CA GLY A 230 -22.69 61.19 -67.09
C GLY A 230 -23.98 61.05 -67.91
N LEU A 231 -24.72 59.95 -67.73
CA LEU A 231 -26.04 59.76 -68.37
C LEU A 231 -27.06 60.80 -67.90
N SER A 232 -27.04 61.16 -66.62
CA SER A 232 -27.91 62.20 -66.08
C SER A 232 -27.56 63.59 -66.63
N ALA A 233 -26.29 63.86 -66.91
CA ALA A 233 -25.85 65.08 -67.57
C ALA A 233 -26.32 65.13 -69.02
N LEU A 234 -26.15 64.04 -69.77
CA LEU A 234 -26.65 63.91 -71.14
C LEU A 234 -28.18 64.09 -71.21
N GLN A 235 -28.92 63.49 -70.28
CA GLN A 235 -30.37 63.65 -70.20
C GLN A 235 -30.76 65.11 -69.94
N ARG A 236 -30.03 65.82 -69.07
CA ARG A 236 -30.26 67.26 -68.82
C ARG A 236 -29.98 68.10 -70.07
N GLU A 237 -28.94 67.76 -70.83
CA GLU A 237 -28.61 68.41 -72.12
C GLU A 237 -29.72 68.21 -73.15
N HIS A 238 -30.16 66.96 -73.38
CA HIS A 238 -31.27 66.68 -74.29
C HIS A 238 -32.58 67.36 -73.87
N GLN A 239 -32.89 67.43 -72.57
CA GLN A 239 -34.05 68.17 -72.09
C GLN A 239 -33.94 69.68 -72.37
N ALA A 240 -32.73 70.25 -72.30
CA ALA A 240 -32.49 71.65 -72.65
C ALA A 240 -32.62 71.88 -74.17
N GLU A 241 -32.12 70.96 -75.00
CA GLU A 241 -32.32 71.00 -76.46
C GLU A 241 -33.80 70.94 -76.82
N VAL A 242 -34.57 70.03 -76.21
CA VAL A 242 -36.02 69.91 -76.44
C VAL A 242 -36.75 71.20 -76.06
N ARG A 243 -36.39 71.83 -74.93
CA ARG A 243 -36.96 73.14 -74.54
C ARG A 243 -36.63 74.23 -75.56
N THR A 244 -35.42 74.21 -76.13
CA THR A 244 -35.00 75.16 -77.17
C THR A 244 -35.79 74.95 -78.45
N LEU A 245 -35.97 73.70 -78.88
CA LEU A 245 -36.81 73.35 -80.03
C LEU A 245 -38.27 73.75 -79.81
N GLN A 246 -38.83 73.54 -78.62
CA GLN A 246 -40.17 74.00 -78.26
C GLN A 246 -40.28 75.53 -78.33
N GLY A 247 -39.25 76.26 -77.88
CA GLY A 247 -39.18 77.71 -78.04
C GLY A 247 -39.19 78.15 -79.50
N LEU A 248 -38.40 77.50 -80.37
CA LEU A 248 -38.38 77.75 -81.81
C LEU A 248 -39.73 77.46 -82.49
N VAL A 249 -40.38 76.35 -82.11
CA VAL A 249 -41.74 76.03 -82.60
C VAL A 249 -42.74 77.09 -82.15
N GLY A 250 -42.62 77.59 -80.91
CA GLY A 250 -43.44 78.70 -80.42
C GLY A 250 -43.24 79.99 -81.24
N VAL A 251 -42.00 80.33 -81.59
CA VAL A 251 -41.70 81.47 -82.48
C VAL A 251 -42.34 81.27 -83.86
N LEU A 252 -42.16 80.10 -84.48
CA LEU A 252 -42.77 79.76 -85.77
C LEU A 252 -44.31 79.83 -85.75
N GLN A 253 -44.94 79.37 -84.66
CA GLN A 253 -46.39 79.49 -84.48
C GLN A 253 -46.82 80.95 -84.40
N SER A 254 -46.09 81.78 -83.65
CA SER A 254 -46.40 83.21 -83.53
C SER A 254 -46.22 83.95 -84.87
N GLU A 255 -45.23 83.56 -85.67
CA GLU A 255 -44.97 84.14 -86.99
C GLU A 255 -46.01 83.71 -88.02
N THR A 256 -46.46 82.45 -87.95
CA THR A 256 -47.62 81.96 -88.72
C THR A 256 -48.89 82.72 -88.36
N GLN A 257 -49.18 82.93 -87.07
CA GLN A 257 -50.33 83.74 -86.63
C GLN A 257 -50.24 85.19 -87.10
N ARG A 258 -49.04 85.78 -87.12
CA ARG A 258 -48.81 87.13 -87.66
C ARG A 258 -49.08 87.19 -89.17
N LEU A 259 -48.65 86.17 -89.91
CA LEU A 259 -48.92 86.04 -91.34
C LEU A 259 -50.42 85.86 -91.60
N ASP A 260 -51.11 85.02 -90.84
CA ASP A 260 -52.57 84.83 -90.95
C ASP A 260 -53.33 86.14 -90.65
N ALA A 261 -52.91 86.91 -89.64
CA ALA A 261 -53.48 88.22 -89.34
C ALA A 261 -53.27 89.22 -90.49
N ALA A 262 -52.07 89.24 -91.09
CA ALA A 262 -51.77 90.09 -92.25
C ALA A 262 -52.58 89.67 -93.50
N ILE A 263 -52.81 88.36 -93.70
CA ILE A 263 -53.67 87.84 -94.77
C ILE A 263 -55.13 88.26 -94.53
N ALA A 264 -55.61 88.21 -93.27
CA ALA A 264 -56.96 88.65 -92.93
C ALA A 264 -57.16 90.16 -93.14
N GLU A 265 -56.15 90.98 -92.83
CA GLU A 265 -56.15 92.43 -93.11
C GLU A 265 -56.17 92.70 -94.62
N LEU A 266 -55.37 91.96 -95.40
CA LEU A 266 -55.38 92.04 -96.86
C LEU A 266 -56.75 91.63 -97.44
N ALA A 267 -57.37 90.59 -96.90
CA ALA A 267 -58.72 90.17 -97.29
C ALA A 267 -59.79 91.23 -96.96
N ALA A 268 -59.67 91.91 -95.81
CA ALA A 268 -60.56 93.01 -95.45
C ALA A 268 -60.40 94.22 -96.39
N THR A 269 -59.17 94.58 -96.78
CA THR A 269 -58.94 95.62 -97.80
C THR A 269 -59.44 95.23 -99.19
N LEU A 270 -59.46 93.94 -99.53
CA LEU A 270 -60.03 93.44 -100.79
C LEU A 270 -61.57 93.53 -100.81
N VAL A 271 -62.23 93.34 -99.68
CA VAL A 271 -63.69 93.46 -99.52
C VAL A 271 -64.13 94.93 -99.60
N ASP A 272 -63.33 95.87 -99.08
CA ASP A 272 -63.62 97.31 -99.18
C ASP A 272 -63.41 97.86 -100.61
N HIS A 273 -62.55 97.20 -101.41
CA HIS A 273 -62.39 97.50 -102.84
C HIS A 273 -63.48 96.88 -103.74
N GLN A 274 -64.25 95.92 -103.21
CA GLN A 274 -65.32 95.21 -103.93
C GLN A 274 -66.67 95.99 -103.96
N GLY A 275 -66.78 97.08 -103.19
CA GLY A 275 -67.92 98.00 -103.20
C GLY A 275 -67.83 99.11 -104.25
N ALA A 276 -66.64 99.43 -104.78
CA ALA A 276 -66.40 100.63 -105.58
C ALA A 276 -66.22 100.40 -107.10
N THR A 277 -66.28 99.16 -107.61
CA THR A 277 -66.11 98.87 -109.04
C THR A 277 -67.09 97.81 -109.55
N ARG A 278 -68.39 98.12 -109.38
CA ARG A 278 -69.51 97.37 -109.98
C ARG A 278 -70.38 98.28 -110.85
N ASP A 279 -69.74 99.00 -111.79
CA ASP A 279 -70.39 99.63 -112.95
C ASP A 279 -69.38 99.83 -114.10
N SER A 280 -68.80 98.74 -114.60
CA SER A 280 -68.44 98.62 -116.01
C SER A 280 -68.14 97.16 -116.38
N PHE A 281 -68.95 96.63 -117.29
CA PHE A 281 -68.52 95.68 -118.31
C PHE A 281 -68.21 94.25 -117.83
N LYS A 282 -69.20 93.52 -117.30
CA LYS A 282 -70.06 92.61 -118.09
C LYS A 282 -69.92 92.73 -119.61
N TRP A 283 -68.92 92.09 -120.22
CA TRP A 283 -69.05 91.20 -121.39
C TRP A 283 -67.67 90.87 -121.98
N THR A 284 -67.16 89.67 -121.71
CA THR A 284 -66.72 88.68 -122.72
C THR A 284 -66.31 87.39 -122.00
N HIS A 285 -67.23 86.41 -122.05
CA HIS A 285 -67.03 84.94 -122.04
C HIS A 285 -65.83 84.36 -121.25
N LEU A 286 -66.03 83.54 -120.21
CA LEU A 286 -66.87 82.34 -120.12
C LEU A 286 -66.52 81.30 -121.22
N ALA A 287 -65.28 80.81 -121.14
CA ALA A 287 -64.75 79.52 -121.63
C ALA A 287 -63.34 79.42 -120.99
N ILE A 288 -62.94 78.52 -120.10
CA ILE A 288 -63.19 77.09 -119.98
C ILE A 288 -63.00 76.73 -118.50
N ALA A 289 -64.10 76.39 -117.83
CA ALA A 289 -64.09 75.48 -116.70
C ALA A 289 -64.60 74.15 -117.24
N GLY A 290 -63.87 73.08 -116.96
CA GLY A 290 -64.31 71.72 -117.26
C GLY A 290 -63.51 71.05 -118.39
N LEU A 291 -63.21 69.79 -118.12
CA LEU A 291 -62.42 68.83 -118.89
C LEU A 291 -60.91 68.97 -118.71
N LEU A 292 -60.14 67.94 -118.37
CA LEU A 292 -60.38 66.49 -118.22
C LEU A 292 -59.06 65.98 -117.59
N LEU A 293 -59.02 65.23 -116.48
CA LEU A 293 -59.53 63.87 -116.32
C LEU A 293 -58.92 62.95 -117.40
N LEU A 294 -58.37 61.80 -116.99
CA LEU A 294 -57.69 60.78 -117.82
C LEU A 294 -56.26 61.17 -118.22
N THR A 295 -55.20 60.43 -117.89
CA THR A 295 -55.04 58.98 -117.77
C THR A 295 -53.90 58.69 -116.76
N VAL A 296 -54.06 57.90 -115.69
CA VAL A 296 -54.35 56.46 -115.58
C VAL A 296 -53.09 55.58 -115.60
N LEU A 297 -53.01 54.70 -114.57
CA LEU A 297 -52.22 53.45 -114.43
C LEU A 297 -50.69 53.61 -114.29
N GLY A 298 -50.09 53.28 -113.15
CA GLY A 298 -49.90 51.88 -112.76
C GLY A 298 -50.21 51.57 -111.28
N PHE A 299 -51.46 51.15 -111.08
CA PHE A 299 -51.95 50.25 -110.04
C PHE A 299 -51.48 48.83 -110.46
N ALA A 300 -50.80 48.00 -109.67
CA ALA A 300 -51.25 47.23 -108.51
C ALA A 300 -50.11 46.25 -108.19
N LEU A 301 -49.78 45.90 -106.94
CA LEU A 301 -50.27 44.77 -106.13
C LEU A 301 -49.14 44.58 -105.06
N VAL A 302 -49.29 44.34 -103.74
CA VAL A 302 -50.36 43.81 -102.87
C VAL A 302 -50.06 44.16 -101.38
N LYS A 303 -51.08 44.72 -100.71
CA LYS A 303 -51.62 44.60 -99.30
C LYS A 303 -50.70 44.36 -98.08
N TRP A 304 -50.74 45.16 -96.99
CA TRP A 304 -51.78 45.37 -95.92
C TRP A 304 -52.05 44.17 -94.95
N VAL A 305 -51.36 44.13 -93.78
CA VAL A 305 -51.75 44.31 -92.32
C VAL A 305 -53.28 44.28 -91.94
N PRO A 306 -53.83 44.03 -90.67
CA PRO A 306 -53.29 43.73 -89.29
C PRO A 306 -54.06 42.67 -88.37
N ALA A 307 -53.55 42.43 -87.14
CA ALA A 307 -54.24 42.53 -85.82
C ALA A 307 -54.38 41.30 -84.86
N PHE A 308 -54.00 41.55 -83.59
CA PHE A 308 -54.38 40.95 -82.27
C PHE A 308 -53.64 39.74 -81.64
N ALA A 309 -53.01 40.06 -80.48
CA ALA A 309 -53.02 39.36 -79.18
C ALA A 309 -52.04 38.18 -78.89
N PRO A 310 -51.70 37.93 -77.59
CA PRO A 310 -50.34 37.61 -77.11
C PRO A 310 -50.12 36.15 -76.68
N ALA A 311 -48.90 35.65 -76.81
CA ALA A 311 -48.32 34.49 -76.11
C ALA A 311 -46.83 34.43 -76.50
N SER A 312 -45.87 34.51 -75.59
CA SER A 312 -45.34 33.44 -74.73
C SER A 312 -43.90 33.12 -75.14
N SER A 313 -42.95 33.53 -74.28
CA SER A 313 -41.75 32.77 -73.92
C SER A 313 -41.03 31.98 -75.02
N GLU A 314 -40.30 32.68 -75.89
CA GLU A 314 -39.30 32.06 -76.80
C GLU A 314 -37.88 32.63 -76.56
N ALA A 315 -37.61 33.01 -75.31
CA ALA A 315 -36.27 33.25 -74.76
C ALA A 315 -36.00 32.30 -73.56
N ALA A 316 -36.59 31.10 -73.58
CA ALA A 316 -36.50 30.10 -72.52
C ALA A 316 -35.94 28.73 -72.97
N ILE A 317 -35.47 28.60 -74.22
CA ILE A 317 -34.96 27.32 -74.77
C ILE A 317 -33.49 27.43 -75.24
N ALA A 318 -32.71 28.24 -74.54
CA ALA A 318 -31.25 28.07 -74.42
C ALA A 318 -30.81 28.03 -72.96
N GLY A 319 -31.78 27.82 -72.04
CA GLY A 319 -31.58 27.86 -70.60
C GLY A 319 -32.18 26.67 -69.85
N SER A 320 -32.62 25.61 -70.54
CA SER A 320 -33.10 24.37 -69.91
C SER A 320 -32.13 23.21 -70.02
N GLU A 321 -31.24 23.17 -71.02
CA GLU A 321 -30.20 22.12 -71.14
C GLU A 321 -29.04 22.35 -70.16
N ALA A 322 -28.58 23.60 -70.00
CA ALA A 322 -27.52 23.94 -69.04
C ALA A 322 -27.94 23.75 -67.56
N ARG A 323 -29.22 23.91 -67.24
CA ARG A 323 -29.74 23.69 -65.88
C ARG A 323 -29.88 22.22 -65.52
N ILE A 324 -30.07 21.32 -66.48
CA ILE A 324 -30.08 19.88 -66.21
C ILE A 324 -28.63 19.38 -65.99
N THR A 325 -27.65 19.88 -66.73
CA THR A 325 -26.23 19.52 -66.51
C THR A 325 -25.67 20.09 -65.20
N GLU A 326 -26.10 21.30 -64.80
CA GLU A 326 -25.71 21.90 -63.53
C GLU A 326 -26.39 21.23 -62.32
N VAL A 327 -27.67 20.86 -62.42
CA VAL A 327 -28.35 20.09 -61.37
C VAL A 327 -27.79 18.67 -61.25
N SER A 328 -27.40 18.02 -62.37
CA SER A 328 -26.69 16.73 -62.33
C SER A 328 -25.28 16.85 -61.74
N GLY A 329 -24.56 17.95 -62.01
CA GLY A 329 -23.26 18.25 -61.40
C GLY A 329 -23.36 18.55 -59.90
N GLN A 330 -24.41 19.25 -59.47
CA GLN A 330 -24.68 19.52 -58.06
C GLN A 330 -25.13 18.26 -57.31
N LEU A 331 -25.90 17.36 -57.93
CA LEU A 331 -26.24 16.05 -57.35
C LEU A 331 -25.01 15.14 -57.22
N ALA A 332 -24.08 15.17 -58.18
CA ALA A 332 -22.83 14.42 -58.11
C ALA A 332 -21.88 15.00 -57.03
N ALA A 333 -21.85 16.33 -56.86
CA ALA A 333 -21.09 16.99 -55.80
C ALA A 333 -21.70 16.75 -54.40
N LEU A 334 -23.03 16.68 -54.29
CA LEU A 334 -23.73 16.31 -53.05
C LEU A 334 -23.51 14.82 -52.71
N ALA A 335 -23.57 13.91 -53.69
CA ALA A 335 -23.27 12.50 -53.48
C ALA A 335 -21.80 12.25 -53.09
N ALA A 336 -20.85 13.00 -53.69
CA ALA A 336 -19.45 12.97 -53.28
C ALA A 336 -19.25 13.59 -51.88
N GLY A 337 -20.01 14.62 -51.53
CA GLY A 337 -20.01 15.23 -50.20
C GLY A 337 -20.56 14.30 -49.11
N ASP A 338 -21.60 13.52 -49.41
CA ASP A 338 -22.17 12.55 -48.46
C ASP A 338 -21.29 11.30 -48.32
N ALA A 339 -20.62 10.85 -49.39
CA ALA A 339 -19.60 9.79 -49.29
C ALA A 339 -18.40 10.23 -48.44
N ALA A 340 -17.92 11.47 -48.61
CA ALA A 340 -16.85 12.03 -47.80
C ALA A 340 -17.26 12.18 -46.31
N ARG A 341 -18.51 12.57 -46.03
CA ARG A 341 -19.06 12.61 -44.67
C ARG A 341 -19.12 11.21 -44.04
N GLN A 342 -19.57 10.21 -44.77
CA GLN A 342 -19.63 8.83 -44.29
C GLN A 342 -18.24 8.27 -43.95
N GLU A 343 -17.22 8.62 -44.73
CA GLU A 343 -15.84 8.23 -44.45
C GLU A 343 -15.26 8.99 -43.24
N THR A 344 -15.63 10.26 -43.08
CA THR A 344 -15.24 11.07 -41.90
C THR A 344 -15.89 10.53 -40.62
N ASP A 345 -17.17 10.15 -40.69
CA ASP A 345 -17.93 9.58 -39.58
C ASP A 345 -17.41 8.18 -39.21
N ALA A 346 -17.05 7.35 -40.20
CA ALA A 346 -16.41 6.06 -39.97
C ALA A 346 -15.02 6.21 -39.29
N GLN A 347 -14.24 7.21 -39.71
CA GLN A 347 -12.96 7.53 -39.07
C GLN A 347 -13.14 8.09 -37.65
N GLN A 348 -14.17 8.91 -37.41
CA GLN A 348 -14.50 9.39 -36.06
C GLN A 348 -14.95 8.25 -35.15
N GLN A 349 -15.77 7.32 -35.65
CA GLN A 349 -16.22 6.16 -34.89
C GLN A 349 -15.06 5.22 -34.54
N ALA A 350 -14.14 4.97 -35.48
CA ALA A 350 -12.93 4.20 -35.22
C ALA A 350 -12.01 4.88 -34.17
N ARG A 351 -11.93 6.22 -34.18
CA ARG A 351 -11.22 6.98 -33.14
C ARG A 351 -11.92 6.89 -31.78
N ILE A 352 -13.24 6.92 -31.74
CA ILE A 352 -14.03 6.76 -30.50
C ILE A 352 -13.83 5.35 -29.93
N GLU A 353 -13.84 4.31 -30.75
CA GLU A 353 -13.54 2.94 -30.32
C GLU A 353 -12.10 2.79 -29.83
N GLN A 354 -11.14 3.43 -30.51
CA GLN A 354 -9.74 3.45 -30.07
C GLN A 354 -9.57 4.20 -28.73
N VAL A 355 -10.27 5.32 -28.54
CA VAL A 355 -10.26 6.07 -27.27
C VAL A 355 -10.95 5.27 -26.18
N SER A 356 -12.07 4.59 -26.46
CA SER A 356 -12.77 3.72 -25.51
C SER A 356 -11.90 2.53 -25.08
N GLY A 357 -11.16 1.92 -26.02
CA GLY A 357 -10.17 0.87 -25.72
C GLY A 357 -9.01 1.39 -24.88
N LYS A 358 -8.52 2.61 -25.15
CA LYS A 358 -7.49 3.27 -24.34
C LYS A 358 -8.00 3.63 -22.94
N VAL A 359 -9.24 4.10 -22.80
CA VAL A 359 -9.88 4.39 -21.50
C VAL A 359 -10.06 3.11 -20.70
N SER A 360 -10.53 2.02 -21.31
CA SER A 360 -10.62 0.71 -20.65
C SER A 360 -9.25 0.17 -20.22
N GLY A 361 -8.22 0.38 -21.06
CA GLY A 361 -6.83 0.05 -20.73
C GLY A 361 -6.27 0.89 -19.57
N LEU A 362 -6.59 2.18 -19.55
CA LEU A 362 -6.24 3.10 -18.46
C LEU A 362 -6.98 2.76 -17.17
N GLU A 363 -8.26 2.40 -17.22
CA GLU A 363 -9.03 1.97 -16.05
C GLU A 363 -8.48 0.66 -15.48
N LYS A 364 -8.12 -0.30 -16.33
CA LYS A 364 -7.47 -1.55 -15.93
C LYS A 364 -6.10 -1.27 -15.30
N SER A 365 -5.29 -0.42 -15.93
CA SER A 365 -3.98 -0.01 -15.42
C SER A 365 -4.08 0.77 -14.11
N LEU A 366 -5.11 1.61 -13.92
CA LEU A 366 -5.40 2.27 -12.64
C LEU A 366 -5.85 1.28 -11.56
N GLY A 367 -6.64 0.27 -11.95
CA GLY A 367 -7.05 -0.83 -11.07
C GLY A 367 -5.86 -1.66 -10.60
N ASP A 368 -4.97 -2.01 -11.52
CA ASP A 368 -3.75 -2.77 -11.28
C ASP A 368 -2.72 -1.95 -10.49
N LEU A 369 -2.57 -0.65 -10.78
CA LEU A 369 -1.73 0.27 -10.01
C LEU A 369 -2.27 0.48 -8.59
N ARG A 370 -3.60 0.58 -8.40
CA ARG A 370 -4.22 0.67 -7.07
C ARG A 370 -4.12 -0.66 -6.31
N ALA A 371 -4.14 -1.80 -7.00
CA ALA A 371 -3.87 -3.11 -6.41
C ALA A 371 -2.38 -3.25 -6.03
N ALA A 372 -1.47 -2.80 -6.91
CA ALA A 372 -0.04 -2.78 -6.69
C ALA A 372 0.36 -1.81 -5.57
N MET A 373 -0.21 -0.62 -5.50
CA MET A 373 -0.05 0.32 -4.38
C MET A 373 -0.60 -0.23 -3.08
N ARG A 374 -1.74 -0.95 -3.08
CA ARG A 374 -2.21 -1.66 -1.88
C ARG A 374 -1.22 -2.75 -1.47
N LYS A 375 -0.73 -3.54 -2.42
CA LYS A 375 0.26 -4.61 -2.19
C LYS A 375 1.63 -4.05 -1.77
N MET A 376 2.00 -2.86 -2.25
CA MET A 376 3.22 -2.14 -1.93
C MET A 376 3.12 -1.41 -0.59
N ARG A 377 1.93 -0.91 -0.20
CA ARG A 377 1.70 -0.39 1.15
C ARG A 377 1.61 -1.50 2.20
N VAL A 378 1.15 -2.70 1.80
CA VAL A 378 1.26 -3.93 2.62
C VAL A 378 2.71 -4.39 2.75
N GLN A 379 3.57 -4.12 1.75
CA GLN A 379 5.01 -4.43 1.79
C GLN A 379 5.87 -3.32 2.43
N SER A 380 5.46 -2.04 2.36
CA SER A 380 6.13 -0.90 3.00
C SER A 380 5.65 -0.64 4.44
N ALA A 381 4.61 -1.34 4.90
CA ALA A 381 4.25 -1.45 6.31
C ALA A 381 5.16 -2.43 7.09
N GLY A 382 6.21 -2.95 6.45
CA GLY A 382 7.30 -3.70 7.07
C GLY A 382 8.26 -2.83 7.89
N ALA A 383 7.74 -1.98 8.78
CA ALA A 383 8.46 -1.40 9.94
C ALA A 383 7.49 -0.69 10.91
N ALA A 384 6.25 -1.17 10.99
CA ALA A 384 5.23 -0.60 11.83
C ALA A 384 4.76 -1.74 12.74
N VAL A 385 5.57 -2.00 13.77
CA VAL A 385 5.51 -3.20 14.61
C VAL A 385 4.26 -3.16 15.47
N VAL A 386 3.28 -4.00 15.15
CA VAL A 386 2.21 -4.35 16.11
C VAL A 386 2.84 -5.22 17.19
N HIS A 387 2.70 -4.81 18.44
CA HIS A 387 3.24 -5.52 19.60
C HIS A 387 2.44 -6.78 19.94
N ASP A 388 3.10 -7.77 20.56
CA ASP A 388 2.48 -9.05 20.94
C ASP A 388 2.12 -9.10 22.44
N GLY A 389 1.61 -10.26 22.88
CA GLY A 389 1.28 -10.49 24.29
C GLY A 389 2.46 -10.36 25.25
N GLN A 390 3.69 -10.64 24.80
CA GLN A 390 4.89 -10.50 25.64
C GLN A 390 5.20 -9.03 25.92
N TRP A 391 5.02 -8.15 24.93
CA TRP A 391 5.14 -6.71 25.14
C TRP A 391 4.11 -6.19 26.15
N LEU A 392 2.86 -6.69 26.12
CA LEU A 392 1.82 -6.34 27.09
C LEU A 392 2.20 -6.76 28.52
N LEU A 393 2.87 -7.90 28.68
CA LEU A 393 3.38 -8.38 29.98
C LEU A 393 4.52 -7.54 30.55
N GLN A 394 5.26 -6.81 29.70
CA GLN A 394 6.37 -5.93 30.12
C GLN A 394 5.90 -4.54 30.56
N GLN A 395 4.64 -4.17 30.27
CA GLN A 395 4.12 -2.84 30.60
C GLN A 395 3.82 -2.67 32.10
N LYS A 396 3.75 -1.42 32.54
CA LYS A 396 3.41 -1.07 33.93
C LYS A 396 1.97 -1.55 34.27
N PRO A 397 1.76 -2.37 35.32
CA PRO A 397 0.44 -2.92 35.65
C PRO A 397 -0.62 -1.86 36.00
N ASN A 398 -0.19 -0.71 36.55
CA ASN A 398 -1.05 0.41 36.92
C ASN A 398 -1.40 1.34 35.75
N ALA A 399 -0.83 1.13 34.57
CA ALA A 399 -1.20 1.87 33.37
C ALA A 399 -2.49 1.31 32.73
N TYR A 400 -3.04 2.08 31.80
CA TYR A 400 -4.27 1.80 31.08
C TYR A 400 -4.00 1.64 29.59
N THR A 401 -4.83 0.84 28.92
CA THR A 401 -4.86 0.70 27.47
C THR A 401 -6.30 0.73 26.98
N VAL A 402 -6.51 0.95 25.69
CA VAL A 402 -7.84 0.94 25.08
C VAL A 402 -8.01 -0.34 24.28
N GLN A 403 -9.01 -1.14 24.61
CA GLN A 403 -9.37 -2.30 23.79
C GLN A 403 -10.26 -1.84 22.64
N LEU A 404 -9.77 -1.99 21.40
CA LEU A 404 -10.44 -1.54 20.19
C LEU A 404 -11.48 -2.54 19.69
N VAL A 405 -11.13 -3.82 19.70
CA VAL A 405 -11.99 -4.88 19.19
C VAL A 405 -11.61 -6.23 19.81
N MET A 406 -12.57 -7.14 19.86
CA MET A 406 -12.40 -8.54 20.17
C MET A 406 -12.98 -9.36 19.00
N SER A 407 -12.24 -10.34 18.51
CA SER A 407 -12.65 -11.21 17.39
C SER A 407 -12.41 -12.68 17.73
N PRO A 408 -13.31 -13.61 17.36
CA PRO A 408 -13.05 -15.05 17.48
C PRO A 408 -12.15 -15.59 16.36
N SER A 409 -11.72 -14.75 15.42
CA SER A 409 -11.00 -15.16 14.21
C SER A 409 -9.80 -14.24 13.95
N GLN A 410 -8.64 -14.87 13.80
CA GLN A 410 -7.39 -14.20 13.43
C GLN A 410 -7.51 -13.47 12.09
N ALA A 411 -8.18 -14.09 11.11
CA ALA A 411 -8.35 -13.53 9.78
C ALA A 411 -9.26 -12.28 9.78
N ASP A 412 -10.26 -12.24 10.65
CA ASP A 412 -11.10 -11.05 10.85
C ASP A 412 -10.32 -9.92 11.54
N MET A 413 -9.45 -10.27 12.49
CA MET A 413 -8.57 -9.31 13.16
C MET A 413 -7.57 -8.67 12.19
N ALA A 414 -6.91 -9.48 11.35
CA ALA A 414 -6.00 -8.99 10.32
C ALA A 414 -6.73 -8.04 9.36
N ARG A 415 -7.90 -8.43 8.85
CA ARG A 415 -8.75 -7.57 8.00
C ARG A 415 -9.22 -6.29 8.71
N PHE A 416 -9.39 -6.32 10.03
CA PHE A 416 -9.75 -5.12 10.79
C PHE A 416 -8.58 -4.14 10.89
N ILE A 417 -7.38 -4.63 11.20
CA ILE A 417 -6.16 -3.83 11.26
C ILE A 417 -5.86 -3.22 9.88
N ASP A 418 -5.92 -4.03 8.82
CA ASP A 418 -5.65 -3.58 7.45
C ASP A 418 -6.61 -2.47 6.99
N ARG A 419 -7.89 -2.56 7.37
CA ARG A 419 -8.89 -1.55 7.02
C ARG A 419 -8.71 -0.23 7.76
N ASN A 420 -8.14 -0.27 8.96
CA ASN A 420 -8.02 0.91 9.83
C ASN A 420 -6.56 1.42 9.95
N VAL A 421 -5.63 0.84 9.18
CA VAL A 421 -4.19 1.12 9.29
C VAL A 421 -3.83 2.59 9.04
N GLU A 422 -4.61 3.31 8.23
CA GLU A 422 -4.38 4.75 7.97
C GLU A 422 -4.65 5.62 9.20
N HIS A 423 -5.48 5.13 10.11
CA HIS A 423 -5.89 5.86 11.31
C HIS A 423 -5.24 5.33 12.58
N LEU A 424 -4.49 4.23 12.49
CA LEU A 424 -3.84 3.58 13.61
C LEU A 424 -2.33 3.71 13.46
N MET A 425 -1.69 4.31 14.46
CA MET A 425 -0.24 4.22 14.57
C MET A 425 0.12 2.80 15.01
N LEU A 426 0.58 1.96 14.07
CA LEU A 426 0.81 0.53 14.30
C LEU A 426 1.79 0.24 15.45
N ASN A 427 2.77 1.13 15.71
CA ASN A 427 3.69 1.07 16.86
C ASN A 427 3.02 1.33 18.23
N SER A 428 1.74 1.67 18.23
CA SER A 428 0.93 1.84 19.44
C SER A 428 -0.12 0.74 19.58
N LEU A 429 -0.13 -0.23 18.66
CA LEU A 429 -1.04 -1.37 18.73
C LEU A 429 -0.36 -2.55 19.41
N ALA A 430 -1.13 -3.27 20.21
CA ALA A 430 -0.74 -4.57 20.74
C ALA A 430 -1.87 -5.57 20.53
N PHE A 431 -1.54 -6.82 20.20
CA PHE A 431 -2.52 -7.90 20.11
C PHE A 431 -2.27 -8.94 21.18
N SER A 432 -3.34 -9.60 21.61
CA SER A 432 -3.25 -10.77 22.47
C SER A 432 -4.26 -11.83 22.08
N VAL A 433 -3.93 -13.08 22.41
CA VAL A 433 -4.83 -14.22 22.26
C VAL A 433 -5.15 -14.74 23.65
N THR A 434 -6.44 -14.81 23.97
CA THR A 434 -6.94 -15.35 25.24
C THR A 434 -7.86 -16.51 24.92
N GLU A 435 -7.72 -17.61 25.64
CA GLU A 435 -8.61 -18.76 25.51
C GLU A 435 -9.74 -18.66 26.54
N HIS A 436 -11.00 -18.76 26.08
CA HIS A 436 -12.17 -18.79 26.96
C HIS A 436 -13.17 -19.80 26.40
N ASP A 437 -13.58 -20.79 27.21
CA ASP A 437 -14.48 -21.90 26.81
C ASP A 437 -14.00 -22.69 25.58
N GLN A 438 -12.70 -23.06 25.53
CA GLN A 438 -12.07 -23.76 24.39
C GLN A 438 -12.19 -23.00 23.05
N ARG A 439 -12.38 -21.67 23.10
CA ARG A 439 -12.41 -20.81 21.93
C ARG A 439 -11.40 -19.69 22.10
N GLU A 440 -10.52 -19.56 21.12
CA GLU A 440 -9.57 -18.46 21.04
C GLU A 440 -10.31 -17.14 20.79
N ARG A 441 -9.90 -16.10 21.51
CA ARG A 441 -10.34 -14.73 21.30
C ARG A 441 -9.12 -13.85 21.08
N TYR A 442 -9.15 -13.14 19.97
CA TYR A 442 -8.14 -12.18 19.57
C TYR A 442 -8.55 -10.80 20.06
N ASN A 443 -7.71 -10.16 20.87
CA ASN A 443 -7.95 -8.82 21.41
C ASN A 443 -6.95 -7.85 20.80
N LEU A 444 -7.43 -6.67 20.39
CA LEU A 444 -6.58 -5.58 19.90
C LEU A 444 -6.62 -4.42 20.87
N PHE A 445 -5.44 -3.97 21.29
CA PHE A 445 -5.22 -2.88 22.21
C PHE A 445 -4.51 -1.71 21.53
N PHE A 446 -4.78 -0.51 22.03
CA PHE A 446 -4.22 0.73 21.53
C PHE A 446 -3.68 1.57 22.67
N GLY A 447 -2.39 1.91 22.55
CA GLY A 447 -1.65 2.80 23.44
C GLY A 447 -1.42 2.25 24.84
N VAL A 448 -0.54 2.93 25.56
CA VAL A 448 -0.31 2.80 27.00
C VAL A 448 -0.44 4.20 27.59
N PHE A 449 -1.34 4.34 28.57
CA PHE A 449 -1.71 5.61 29.17
C PHE A 449 -1.53 5.52 30.68
N ASP A 450 -0.93 6.54 31.29
CA ASP A 450 -0.70 6.53 32.75
C ASP A 450 -1.98 6.74 33.55
N THR A 451 -3.02 7.34 32.95
CA THR A 451 -4.30 7.62 33.62
C THR A 451 -5.51 7.22 32.80
N VAL A 452 -6.61 6.90 33.49
CA VAL A 452 -7.91 6.60 32.85
C VAL A 452 -8.42 7.77 32.01
N THR A 453 -8.14 9.01 32.42
CA THR A 453 -8.56 10.22 31.71
C THR A 453 -7.87 10.32 30.34
N GLN A 454 -6.58 10.03 30.27
CA GLN A 454 -5.83 9.98 29.00
C GLN A 454 -6.38 8.89 28.07
N ALA A 455 -6.66 7.69 28.59
CA ALA A 455 -7.24 6.61 27.81
C ALA A 455 -8.64 6.96 27.25
N ARG A 456 -9.47 7.66 28.04
CA ARG A 456 -10.79 8.16 27.58
C ARG A 456 -10.65 9.26 26.53
N ALA A 457 -9.70 10.17 26.70
CA ALA A 457 -9.40 11.19 25.70
C ALA A 457 -8.93 10.56 24.37
N ALA A 458 -8.11 9.51 24.45
CA ALA A 458 -7.69 8.73 23.28
C ALA A 458 -8.89 8.10 22.55
N ILE A 459 -9.86 7.51 23.29
CA ILE A 459 -11.11 7.01 22.69
C ILE A 459 -11.88 8.14 21.97
N ALA A 460 -11.96 9.32 22.56
CA ALA A 460 -12.66 10.46 21.96
C ALA A 460 -11.99 10.97 20.67
N ALA A 461 -10.67 10.82 20.56
CA ALA A 461 -9.88 11.18 19.39
C ALA A 461 -9.90 10.13 18.28
N LEU A 462 -10.45 8.93 18.50
CA LEU A 462 -10.55 7.89 17.48
C LEU A 462 -11.56 8.28 16.38
N PRO A 463 -11.30 7.90 15.12
CA PRO A 463 -12.27 7.97 14.03
C PRO A 463 -13.61 7.34 14.41
N THR A 464 -14.69 7.82 13.79
CA THR A 464 -16.06 7.39 14.09
C THR A 464 -16.25 5.90 13.82
N GLU A 465 -15.54 5.37 12.82
CA GLU A 465 -15.51 3.95 12.41
C GLU A 465 -14.95 3.06 13.53
N LEU A 466 -13.90 3.51 14.23
CA LEU A 466 -13.31 2.79 15.36
C LEU A 466 -14.15 2.95 16.63
N ARG A 467 -14.79 4.11 16.83
CA ARG A 467 -15.72 4.33 17.95
C ARG A 467 -17.00 3.50 17.84
N ALA A 468 -17.41 3.12 16.63
CA ALA A 468 -18.58 2.26 16.39
C ALA A 468 -18.46 0.89 17.10
N ASN A 469 -17.23 0.38 17.28
CA ASN A 469 -16.96 -0.86 18.01
C ASN A 469 -17.04 -0.71 19.53
N ARG A 470 -17.40 0.48 20.04
CA ARG A 470 -17.46 0.81 21.47
C ARG A 470 -16.19 0.42 22.22
N PRO A 471 -15.03 0.99 21.85
CA PRO A 471 -13.78 0.73 22.54
C PRO A 471 -13.90 1.14 24.01
N TRP A 472 -13.31 0.34 24.90
CA TRP A 472 -13.33 0.60 26.34
C TRP A 472 -11.93 0.59 26.93
N VAL A 473 -11.78 1.28 28.06
CA VAL A 473 -10.52 1.35 28.80
C VAL A 473 -10.32 0.08 29.61
N ARG A 474 -9.13 -0.52 29.54
CA ARG A 474 -8.67 -1.65 30.34
C ARG A 474 -7.46 -1.22 31.16
N GLN A 475 -7.36 -1.69 32.39
CA GLN A 475 -6.12 -1.60 33.14
C GLN A 475 -5.17 -2.72 32.68
N LEU A 476 -3.89 -2.41 32.51
CA LEU A 476 -2.92 -3.39 32.01
C LEU A 476 -2.75 -4.57 32.94
N GLN A 477 -2.85 -4.38 34.27
CA GLN A 477 -2.87 -5.49 35.21
C GLN A 477 -3.93 -6.55 34.86
N SER A 478 -5.17 -6.15 34.58
CA SER A 478 -6.25 -7.08 34.22
C SER A 478 -5.99 -7.77 32.87
N VAL A 479 -5.35 -7.07 31.93
CA VAL A 479 -4.94 -7.67 30.65
C VAL A 479 -3.83 -8.71 30.88
N GLN A 480 -2.82 -8.39 31.70
CA GLN A 480 -1.71 -9.27 32.03
C GLN A 480 -2.17 -10.53 32.77
N GLU A 481 -3.14 -10.40 33.67
CA GLU A 481 -3.79 -11.53 34.36
C GLU A 481 -4.53 -12.44 33.37
N SER A 482 -5.16 -11.88 32.32
CA SER A 482 -5.84 -12.69 31.29
C SER A 482 -4.90 -13.43 30.33
N LEU A 483 -3.59 -13.14 30.38
CA LEU A 483 -2.58 -13.74 29.51
C LEU A 483 -1.70 -14.78 30.20
N ARG A 484 -1.89 -14.96 31.51
CA ARG A 484 -1.24 -16.00 32.32
C ARG A 484 -2.22 -17.13 32.55
#